data_AF-A0A850PDP5-F1
#
_entry.id   AF-A0A850PDP5-F1
#
_cell.length_a   1.000
_cell.length_b   1.000
_cell.length_c   1.000
_cell.angle_alpha   90.00
_cell.angle_beta   90.00
_cell.angle_gamma   90.00
#
_symmetry.space_group_name_H-M   'P 1'
#
loop_
_entity.id
_entity.type
_entity.pdbx_description
1 polymer ?
#
loop_
_entity_poly.entity_id
_entity_poly.type
_entity_poly.pdbx_seq_one_letter_code
_entity_poly.pdbx_strand_id
1 'polypeptide(L)' 'ATGVAVSRVGHGVPMGGALDVLDDGTLAAALAARRPAQV' A
#
# COMPACT_ATOMS: atom_id res chain seq x y z
N ALA A 1 -23.23 -14.96 -10.09
CA ALA A 1 -22.07 -14.05 -10.02
C ALA A 1 -21.58 -13.77 -11.44
N THR A 2 -21.28 -12.52 -11.79
CA THR A 2 -21.09 -12.05 -13.18
C THR A 2 -19.73 -12.39 -13.83
N GLY A 3 -18.88 -13.19 -13.18
CA GLY A 3 -17.58 -13.62 -13.73
C GLY A 3 -16.52 -12.52 -13.86
N VAL A 4 -16.79 -11.32 -13.37
CA VAL A 4 -15.89 -10.17 -13.48
C VAL A 4 -14.91 -10.11 -12.31
N ALA A 5 -13.63 -9.92 -12.61
CA ALA A 5 -12.60 -9.69 -11.60
C ALA A 5 -12.73 -8.27 -11.02
N VAL A 6 -12.76 -8.15 -9.69
CA VAL A 6 -12.81 -6.87 -8.98
C VAL A 6 -11.46 -6.62 -8.32
N SER A 7 -10.85 -5.47 -8.60
CA SER A 7 -9.59 -5.02 -7.99
C SER A 7 -9.81 -3.82 -7.07
N ARG A 8 -8.82 -3.55 -6.20
CA ARG A 8 -8.78 -2.36 -5.34
C ARG A 8 -7.52 -1.54 -5.63
N VAL A 9 -7.64 -0.22 -5.54
CA VAL A 9 -6.50 0.70 -5.59
C VAL A 9 -5.53 0.40 -4.43
N GLY A 10 -4.23 0.43 -4.71
CA GLY A 10 -3.21 0.27 -3.68
C GLY A 10 -3.24 1.41 -2.66
N HIS A 11 -3.11 1.08 -1.39
CA HIS A 11 -2.96 2.05 -0.29
C HIS A 11 -1.63 1.75 0.41
N GLY A 12 -0.85 2.79 0.72
CA GLY A 12 0.48 2.67 1.30
C GLY A 12 1.16 4.03 1.41
N VAL A 13 2.49 4.02 1.42
CA VAL A 13 3.31 5.25 1.49
C VAL A 13 3.13 6.10 0.23
N PRO A 14 3.05 7.44 0.32
CA PRO A 14 3.02 8.32 -0.84
C PRO A 14 4.30 8.24 -1.67
N MET A 15 4.16 8.42 -2.98
CA MET A 15 5.31 8.48 -3.87
C MET A 15 6.11 9.77 -3.64
N GLY A 16 7.45 9.64 -3.58
CA GLY A 16 8.35 10.79 -3.43
C GLY A 16 8.38 11.43 -2.04
N GLY A 17 7.66 10.88 -1.06
CA GLY A 17 7.78 11.28 0.36
C GLY A 17 9.03 10.68 1.01
N ALA A 18 9.48 11.32 2.09
CA ALA A 18 10.55 10.77 2.94
C ALA A 18 9.94 9.97 4.10
N LEU A 19 10.52 8.81 4.42
CA LEU A 19 9.94 7.90 5.42
C LEU A 19 10.07 8.42 6.85
N ASP A 20 11.07 9.25 7.11
CA ASP A 20 11.38 9.85 8.40
C ASP A 20 10.41 10.96 8.82
N VAL A 21 9.66 11.53 7.87
CA VAL A 21 8.66 12.57 8.12
C VAL A 21 7.22 12.06 8.11
N LEU A 22 7.03 10.76 7.87
CA LEU A 22 5.71 10.15 7.84
C LEU A 22 5.26 9.75 9.24
N ASP A 23 3.96 9.82 9.49
CA ASP A 23 3.41 9.35 10.75
C ASP A 23 3.51 7.82 10.87
N ASP A 24 3.72 7.35 12.10
CA ASP A 24 3.87 5.92 12.39
C ASP A 24 2.65 5.09 12.01
N GLY A 25 1.44 5.68 12.07
CA GLY A 25 0.20 5.00 11.72
C GLY A 25 0.17 4.63 10.24
N THR A 26 0.56 5.56 9.37
CA THR A 26 0.66 5.33 7.93
C THR A 26 1.75 4.31 7.61
N LEU A 27 2.91 4.39 8.26
CA LEU A 27 3.99 3.41 8.08
C LEU A 27 3.54 2.00 8.51
N ALA A 28 2.90 1.87 9.67
CA ALA A 28 2.39 0.60 10.17
C ALA A 28 1.33 0.01 9.21
N ALA A 29 0.40 0.85 8.73
CA ALA A 29 -0.62 0.42 7.77
C ALA A 29 0.00 -0.04 6.43
N ALA A 30 0.99 0.69 5.91
CA ALA A 30 1.68 0.32 4.68
C ALA A 30 2.48 -0.99 4.83
N LEU A 31 3.18 -1.18 5.95
CA LEU A 31 3.94 -2.39 6.24
C LEU A 31 3.05 -3.63 6.40
N ALA A 32 1.89 -3.47 7.03
CA ALA A 32 0.88 -4.51 7.17
C ALA A 32 0.28 -4.92 5.81
N ALA A 33 0.08 -3.94 4.92
CA ALA A 33 -0.47 -4.15 3.59
C ALA A 33 0.58 -4.52 2.51
N ARG A 34 1.86 -4.68 2.89
CA ARG A 34 2.95 -4.89 1.92
C ARG A 34 2.71 -6.13 1.08
N ARG A 35 3.06 -6.05 -0.20
CA ARG A 35 3.04 -7.17 -1.14
C ARG A 35 4.47 -7.64 -1.42
N PRO A 36 4.69 -8.92 -1.78
CA PRO A 36 6.00 -9.37 -2.24
C PRO A 36 6.46 -8.54 -3.43
N ALA A 37 7.77 -8.26 -3.48
CA ALA A 37 8.35 -7.57 -4.61
C ALA A 37 8.13 -8.41 -5.87
N GLN A 38 7.57 -7.79 -6.90
CA GLN A 38 7.51 -8.38 -8.22
C GLN A 38 8.85 -8.11 -8.89
N VAL A 39 9.53 -9.18 -9.33
CA VAL A 39 10.81 -9.13 -10.04
C VAL A 39 10.54 -9.09 -11.54
#